data_AF-A0AAD8E8X4-F1
#
_entry.id   AF-A0AAD8E8X4-F1
#
_cell.length_a   1.000
_cell.length_b   1.000
_cell.length_c   1.000
_cell.angle_alpha   90.00
_cell.angle_beta   90.00
_cell.angle_gamma   90.00
#
_symmetry.space_group_name_H-M   'P 1'
#
loop_
_entity.id
_entity.type
_entity.pdbx_description
1 polymer ?
#
loop_
_entity_poly.entity_id
_entity_poly.type
_entity_poly.pdbx_seq_one_letter_code
_entity_poly.pdbx_strand_id
1 'polypeptide(L)'
;IMPLLVESLKQTDVVLLLTCLNTLDGLLAERHQILEEYINTFLPKFLLLSRFKDSMVVRIKALNCLTQLCSYPTHVLLPFKQQAIRELEMCLDDPKRLVRQQAVISRTKWFLIGAH
;
A
#
# COMPACT_ATOMS: atom_id res chain seq x y z
N ILE A 1 4.16 0.04 -19.29
CA ILE A 1 4.38 0.90 -18.11
C ILE A 1 4.27 0.11 -16.80
N MET A 2 3.21 -0.68 -16.56
CA MET A 2 3.05 -1.41 -15.28
C MET A 2 4.22 -2.33 -14.90
N PRO A 3 4.79 -3.16 -15.78
CA PRO A 3 5.94 -4.00 -15.41
C PRO A 3 7.16 -3.19 -14.93
N LEU A 4 7.38 -2.01 -15.51
CA LEU A 4 8.46 -1.10 -15.10
C LEU A 4 8.21 -0.48 -13.73
N LEU A 5 6.97 -0.10 -13.43
CA LEU A 5 6.59 0.42 -12.12
C LEU A 5 6.75 -0.65 -11.03
N VAL A 6 6.31 -1.88 -11.31
CA VAL A 6 6.51 -3.02 -10.40
C VAL A 6 7.99 -3.30 -10.15
N GLU A 7 8.82 -3.23 -11.20
CA GLU A 7 10.27 -3.41 -11.06
C GLU A 7 10.92 -2.29 -10.25
N SER A 8 10.45 -1.04 -10.43
CA SER A 8 10.94 0.13 -9.70
C SER A 8 10.70 0.01 -8.19
N LEU A 9 9.63 -0.68 -7.76
CA LEU A 9 9.35 -0.93 -6.35
C LEU A 9 10.29 -1.95 -5.68
N LYS A 10 11.15 -2.65 -6.44
CA LYS A 10 12.15 -3.56 -5.89
C LYS A 10 13.47 -2.87 -5.52
N GLN A 11 13.63 -1.62 -5.94
CA GLN A 11 14.85 -0.86 -5.72
C GLN A 11 14.92 -0.36 -4.27
N THR A 12 16.11 0.01 -3.81
CA THR A 12 16.34 0.59 -2.47
C THR A 12 16.55 2.09 -2.50
N ASP A 13 16.70 2.69 -3.69
CA ASP A 13 16.86 4.14 -3.83
C ASP A 13 15.60 4.87 -3.39
N VAL A 14 15.74 5.71 -2.37
CA VAL A 14 14.62 6.41 -1.73
C VAL A 14 13.92 7.36 -2.69
N VAL A 15 14.67 8.06 -3.56
CA VAL A 15 14.11 9.05 -4.48
C VAL A 15 13.27 8.36 -5.54
N LEU A 16 13.78 7.27 -6.11
CA LEU A 16 13.08 6.45 -7.08
C LEU A 16 11.83 5.81 -6.48
N LEU A 17 11.93 5.24 -5.28
CA LEU A 17 10.79 4.67 -4.57
C LEU A 17 9.69 5.70 -4.33
N LEU A 18 10.04 6.90 -3.85
CA LEU A 18 9.08 7.97 -3.61
C LEU A 18 8.41 8.44 -4.91
N THR A 19 9.18 8.57 -5.99
CA THR A 19 8.66 8.95 -7.32
C THR A 19 7.66 7.91 -7.82
N CYS A 20 8.02 6.62 -7.70
CA CYS A 20 7.17 5.51 -8.09
C CYS A 20 5.88 5.44 -7.24
N LEU A 21 6.00 5.53 -5.92
CA LEU A 21 4.86 5.51 -5.00
C LEU A 21 3.93 6.70 -5.22
N ASN A 22 4.44 7.92 -5.44
CA ASN A 22 3.60 9.09 -5.74
C ASN A 22 2.85 8.93 -7.06
N THR A 23 3.50 8.37 -8.08
CA THR A 23 2.85 8.08 -9.36
C THR A 23 1.71 7.07 -9.18
N LEU A 24 1.98 5.98 -8.44
CA LEU A 24 0.97 4.95 -8.17
C LEU A 24 -0.17 5.48 -7.30
N ASP A 25 0.11 6.35 -6.33
CA ASP A 25 -0.89 6.97 -5.47
C ASP A 25 -1.91 7.79 -6.28
N GLY A 26 -1.44 8.57 -7.27
CA GLY A 26 -2.32 9.29 -8.20
C GLY A 26 -3.19 8.36 -9.04
N LEU A 27 -2.59 7.30 -9.60
CA LEU A 27 -3.31 6.31 -10.39
C LEU A 27 -4.37 5.54 -9.56
N LEU A 28 -4.05 5.22 -8.30
CA LEU A 28 -4.96 4.58 -7.36
C LEU A 28 -6.11 5.51 -6.96
N ALA A 29 -5.84 6.80 -6.76
CA ALA A 29 -6.86 7.81 -6.45
C ALA A 29 -7.90 7.94 -7.57
N GLU A 30 -7.45 7.82 -8.83
CA GLU A 30 -8.30 7.81 -10.02
C GLU A 30 -8.95 6.45 -10.31
N ARG A 31 -8.71 5.43 -9.47
CA ARG A 31 -9.29 4.07 -9.57
C ARG A 31 -9.11 3.43 -10.93
N HIS A 32 -7.93 3.60 -11.53
CA HIS A 32 -7.63 3.00 -12.82
C HIS A 32 -7.78 1.47 -12.74
N GLN A 33 -8.59 0.90 -13.63
CA GLN A 33 -8.89 -0.54 -13.68
C GLN A 33 -7.63 -1.39 -13.86
N ILE A 34 -6.61 -0.89 -14.55
CA ILE A 34 -5.33 -1.60 -14.70
C ILE A 34 -4.67 -1.89 -13.36
N LEU A 35 -4.89 -1.11 -12.30
CA LEU A 35 -4.29 -1.42 -10.99
C LEU A 35 -5.08 -2.49 -10.23
N GLU A 36 -6.38 -2.65 -10.55
CA GLU A 36 -7.21 -3.73 -10.02
C GLU A 36 -6.65 -5.09 -10.43
N GLU A 37 -6.31 -5.24 -11.72
CA GLU A 37 -5.74 -6.47 -12.30
C GLU A 37 -4.37 -6.85 -11.70
N TYR A 38 -3.63 -5.88 -11.19
CA TYR A 38 -2.28 -6.06 -10.66
C TYR A 38 -2.22 -6.02 -9.13
N ILE A 39 -3.35 -6.08 -8.44
CA ILE A 39 -3.39 -5.97 -6.97
C ILE A 39 -2.56 -7.06 -6.28
N ASN A 40 -2.54 -8.28 -6.81
CA ASN A 40 -1.73 -9.40 -6.32
C ASN A 40 -0.22 -9.10 -6.35
N THR A 41 0.19 -8.17 -7.21
CA THR A 41 1.57 -7.76 -7.41
C THR A 41 1.90 -6.54 -6.56
N PHE A 42 1.02 -5.55 -6.53
CA PHE A 42 1.25 -4.30 -5.80
C PHE A 42 1.10 -4.44 -4.29
N LEU A 43 0.09 -5.17 -3.81
CA LEU A 43 -0.17 -5.35 -2.38
C LEU A 43 1.05 -5.83 -1.60
N PRO A 44 1.72 -6.96 -1.95
CA PRO A 44 2.88 -7.41 -1.20
C PRO A 44 4.05 -6.44 -1.26
N LYS A 45 4.19 -5.67 -2.36
CA LYS A 45 5.24 -4.65 -2.49
C LYS A 45 4.98 -3.45 -1.60
N PHE A 46 3.74 -2.96 -1.53
CA PHE A 46 3.40 -1.88 -0.61
C PHE A 46 3.50 -2.33 0.85
N LEU A 47 3.09 -3.56 1.18
CA LEU A 47 3.28 -4.12 2.53
C LEU A 47 4.77 -4.19 2.90
N LEU A 48 5.64 -4.63 1.99
CA LEU A 48 7.09 -4.62 2.21
C LEU A 48 7.61 -3.19 2.46
N LEU A 49 7.24 -2.24 1.60
CA LEU A 49 7.70 -0.85 1.68
C LEU A 49 7.10 -0.09 2.88
N SER A 50 5.96 -0.53 3.41
CA SER A 50 5.39 0.02 4.66
C SER A 50 6.30 -0.19 5.88
N ARG A 51 7.27 -1.10 5.77
CA ARG A 51 8.30 -1.40 6.78
C ARG A 51 9.71 -1.04 6.31
N PHE A 52 9.84 -0.21 5.28
CA PHE A 52 11.12 0.19 4.72
C PHE A 52 12.00 0.90 5.76
N LYS A 53 13.21 0.39 5.96
CA LYS A 53 14.10 0.81 7.06
C LYS A 53 14.62 2.24 6.88
N ASP A 54 15.02 2.59 5.68
CA ASP A 54 15.85 3.78 5.45
C ASP A 54 15.05 5.07 5.27
N SER A 55 13.72 5.00 5.19
CA SER A 55 12.88 6.19 5.00
C SER A 55 11.50 6.06 5.64
N MET A 56 11.22 6.95 6.59
CA MET A 56 9.88 7.15 7.16
C MET A 56 8.87 7.57 6.09
N VAL A 57 9.29 8.40 5.14
CA VAL A 57 8.38 8.95 4.11
C VAL A 57 7.96 7.84 3.14
N VAL A 58 8.87 6.93 2.78
CA VAL A 58 8.53 5.74 1.97
C VAL A 58 7.49 4.88 2.67
N ARG A 59 7.67 4.63 3.98
CA ARG A 59 6.70 3.86 4.78
C ARG A 59 5.31 4.49 4.77
N ILE A 60 5.23 5.80 5.03
CA ILE A 60 3.94 6.54 5.00
C ILE A 60 3.30 6.47 3.62
N LYS A 61 4.07 6.67 2.55
CA LYS A 61 3.55 6.63 1.18
C LYS A 61 3.05 5.24 0.78
N ALA A 62 3.77 4.19 1.16
CA ALA A 62 3.34 2.82 0.94
C ALA A 62 2.04 2.48 1.70
N LEU A 63 1.90 2.91 2.96
CA LEU A 63 0.67 2.80 3.72
C LEU A 63 -0.49 3.60 3.09
N ASN A 64 -0.20 4.78 2.51
CA ASN A 64 -1.21 5.52 1.76
C ASN A 64 -1.71 4.73 0.55
N CYS A 65 -0.81 4.16 -0.27
CA CYS A 65 -1.19 3.29 -1.39
C CYS A 65 -2.04 2.09 -0.92
N LEU A 66 -1.69 1.44 0.20
CA LEU A 66 -2.51 0.37 0.79
C LEU A 66 -3.91 0.85 1.19
N THR A 67 -4.03 2.09 1.64
CA THR A 67 -5.31 2.72 2.00
C THR A 67 -6.16 2.99 0.76
N GLN A 68 -5.53 3.42 -0.33
CA GLN A 68 -6.22 3.72 -1.60
C GLN A 68 -6.68 2.45 -2.32
N LEU A 69 -5.95 1.34 -2.20
CA LEU A 69 -6.40 0.03 -2.69
C LEU A 69 -7.78 -0.36 -2.13
N CYS A 70 -8.13 0.07 -0.92
CA CYS A 70 -9.44 -0.23 -0.33
C CYS A 70 -10.63 0.43 -1.08
N SER A 71 -10.38 1.28 -2.07
CA SER A 71 -11.42 1.90 -2.89
C SER A 71 -11.87 1.05 -4.10
N TYR A 72 -11.14 -0.03 -4.40
CA TYR A 72 -11.50 -0.98 -5.46
C TYR A 72 -12.68 -1.89 -5.05
N PRO A 73 -13.33 -2.57 -6.01
CA PRO A 73 -14.49 -3.41 -5.74
C PRO A 73 -14.21 -4.49 -4.66
N THR A 74 -15.16 -4.67 -3.74
CA THR A 74 -15.01 -5.58 -2.59
C THR A 74 -14.66 -7.00 -3.01
N HIS A 75 -15.26 -7.52 -4.07
CA HIS A 75 -15.00 -8.89 -4.55
C HIS A 75 -13.55 -9.11 -4.99
N VAL A 76 -12.86 -8.06 -5.47
CA VAL A 76 -11.43 -8.11 -5.80
C VAL A 76 -10.55 -8.08 -4.55
N LEU A 77 -10.97 -7.34 -3.53
CA LEU A 77 -10.18 -7.13 -2.32
C LEU A 77 -10.30 -8.27 -1.30
N LEU A 78 -11.45 -8.95 -1.26
CA LEU A 78 -11.76 -9.99 -0.26
C LEU A 78 -10.67 -11.08 -0.16
N PRO A 79 -10.12 -11.63 -1.26
CA PRO A 79 -9.04 -12.63 -1.19
C PRO A 79 -7.79 -12.16 -0.44
N PHE A 80 -7.54 -10.85 -0.42
CA PHE A 80 -6.33 -10.25 0.15
C PHE A 80 -6.53 -9.69 1.56
N LYS A 81 -7.78 -9.53 1.99
CA LYS A 81 -8.14 -8.85 3.24
C LYS A 81 -7.39 -9.37 4.45
N GLN A 82 -7.36 -10.69 4.63
CA GLN A 82 -6.75 -11.28 5.81
C GLN A 82 -5.22 -11.11 5.83
N GLN A 83 -4.57 -11.23 4.67
CA GLN A 83 -3.13 -10.98 4.55
C GLN A 83 -2.81 -9.52 4.89
N ALA A 84 -3.54 -8.57 4.29
CA ALA A 84 -3.30 -7.15 4.51
C ALA A 84 -3.45 -6.76 5.99
N ILE A 85 -4.51 -7.22 6.66
CA ILE A 85 -4.77 -6.92 8.08
C ILE A 85 -3.66 -7.45 8.99
N ARG A 86 -3.21 -8.68 8.76
CA ARG A 86 -2.13 -9.32 9.55
C ARG A 86 -0.81 -8.59 9.35
N GLU A 87 -0.44 -8.30 8.11
CA GLU A 87 0.83 -7.64 7.78
C GLU A 87 0.88 -6.17 8.24
N LEU A 88 -0.27 -5.48 8.24
CA LEU A 88 -0.39 -4.10 8.72
C LEU A 88 -0.28 -3.99 10.25
N GLU A 89 -0.46 -5.09 10.99
CA GLU A 89 -0.33 -5.10 12.45
C GLU A 89 1.07 -4.68 12.90
N MET A 90 2.11 -5.16 12.22
CA MET A 90 3.50 -4.78 12.51
C MET A 90 3.77 -3.27 12.33
N CYS A 91 2.97 -2.59 11.51
CA CYS A 91 3.12 -1.15 11.28
C CYS A 91 2.52 -0.30 12.40
N LEU A 92 1.71 -0.91 13.28
CA LEU A 92 1.13 -0.23 14.44
C LEU A 92 2.16 0.05 15.53
N ASP A 93 3.24 -0.74 15.60
CA ASP A 93 4.35 -0.58 16.55
C ASP A 93 5.53 0.21 15.97
N ASP A 94 5.33 0.90 14.85
CA ASP A 94 6.37 1.69 14.22
C ASP A 94 6.97 2.74 15.17
N PRO A 95 8.30 2.98 15.21
CA PRO A 95 8.90 3.95 16.11
C PRO A 95 8.40 5.40 15.88
N LYS A 96 7.88 5.72 14.69
CA LYS A 96 7.44 7.07 14.34
C LYS A 96 5.93 7.22 14.43
N ARG A 97 5.46 8.17 15.24
CA ARG A 97 4.02 8.46 15.44
C ARG A 97 3.24 8.65 14.15
N LEU A 98 3.81 9.38 13.18
CA LEU A 98 3.16 9.64 11.88
C LEU A 98 2.94 8.35 11.08
N VAL A 99 3.86 7.39 11.16
CA VAL A 99 3.72 6.09 10.50
C VAL A 99 2.61 5.28 11.19
N ARG A 100 2.62 5.23 12.52
CA ARG A 100 1.56 4.55 13.29
C ARG A 100 0.17 5.11 12.98
N GLN A 101 0.04 6.44 12.89
CA GLN A 101 -1.22 7.09 12.51
C GLN A 101 -1.71 6.63 11.13
N GLN A 102 -0.83 6.63 10.13
CA GLN A 102 -1.19 6.15 8.80
C GLN A 102 -1.51 4.65 8.81
N ALA A 103 -0.78 3.83 9.57
CA ALA A 103 -1.01 2.39 9.69
C ALA A 103 -2.39 2.08 10.29
N VAL A 104 -2.82 2.82 11.32
CA VAL A 104 -4.17 2.71 11.89
C VAL A 104 -5.24 2.99 10.82
N ILE A 105 -5.07 4.07 10.03
CA ILE A 105 -6.00 4.41 8.94
C ILE A 105 -6.06 3.27 7.92
N SER A 106 -4.91 2.80 7.44
CA SER A 106 -4.83 1.72 6.46
C SER A 106 -5.50 0.45 6.97
N ARG A 107 -5.12 -0.01 8.17
CA ARG A 107 -5.64 -1.27 8.74
C ARG A 107 -7.15 -1.18 8.98
N THR A 108 -7.64 -0.04 9.45
CA THR A 108 -9.09 0.20 9.65
C THR A 108 -9.86 0.09 8.34
N LYS A 109 -9.39 0.72 7.25
CA LYS A 109 -10.05 0.57 5.94
C LYS A 109 -10.07 -0.88 5.47
N TRP A 110 -8.97 -1.60 5.63
CA TRP A 110 -8.90 -3.03 5.28
C TRP A 110 -9.86 -3.89 6.11
N PHE A 111 -10.06 -3.57 7.41
CA PHE A 111 -11.05 -4.25 8.25
C PHE A 111 -12.49 -4.10 7.73
N LEU A 112 -12.84 -2.92 7.22
CA LEU A 112 -14.19 -2.58 6.76
C LEU A 112 -14.57 -3.20 5.41
N ILE A 113 -13.62 -3.76 4.65
CA ILE A 113 -13.92 -4.42 3.37
C ILE A 113 -14.90 -5.59 3.59
N GLY A 114 -16.06 -5.55 2.95
CA GLY A 114 -17.11 -6.57 3.11
C GLY A 114 -17.84 -6.53 4.45
N ALA A 115 -17.78 -5.42 5.20
CA ALA A 115 -18.54 -5.20 6.43
C ALA A 115 -19.93 -4.57 6.18
N HIS A 116 -20.40 -4.56 4.94
CA HIS A 116 -21.67 -3.98 4.49
C HIS A 116 -22.51 -5.01 3.75
#